data_AF-A0A945BKX3-F1
#
_entry.id   AF-A0A945BKX3-F1
#
_cell.length_a   1.000
_cell.length_b   1.000
_cell.length_c   1.000
_cell.angle_alpha   90.00
_cell.angle_beta   90.00
_cell.angle_gamma   90.00
#
_symmetry.space_group_name_H-M   'P 1'
#
loop_
_entity.id
_entity.type
_entity.pdbx_description
1 polymer ?
#
loop_
_entity_poly.entity_id
_entity_poly.type
_entity_poly.pdbx_seq_one_letter_code
_entity_poly.pdbx_strand_id
1 'polypeptide(L)' 'MSDGFPQMFRVRQQFNATPPVNVAASVADGFATIRDQLKPGMRVAVGVGSRGISNLAKVVAAVIGELKSAGAEPFILPA' A
#
# COMPACT_ATOMS: atom_id res chain seq x y z
N MET A 1 -31.14 -21.39 -20.00
CA MET A 1 -31.25 -20.01 -19.51
C MET A 1 -30.37 -19.20 -20.43
N SER A 2 -30.95 -18.33 -21.27
CA SER A 2 -30.15 -17.48 -22.15
C SER A 2 -29.42 -16.48 -21.27
N ASP A 3 -28.12 -16.69 -21.09
CA ASP A 3 -27.27 -15.87 -20.23
C ASP A 3 -27.46 -14.40 -20.62
N GLY A 4 -28.03 -13.61 -19.71
CA GLY A 4 -28.50 -12.23 -19.94
C GLY A 4 -27.39 -11.19 -20.12
N PHE A 5 -26.25 -11.60 -20.68
CA PHE A 5 -25.12 -10.72 -20.94
C PHE A 5 -25.01 -10.44 -22.45
N PRO A 6 -24.61 -9.22 -22.84
CA PRO A 6 -24.37 -8.87 -24.23
C PRO A 6 -23.19 -9.68 -24.80
N GLN A 7 -23.00 -9.64 -26.13
CA GLN A 7 -21.84 -10.25 -26.76
C GLN A 7 -20.54 -9.62 -26.23
N MET A 8 -19.76 -10.41 -25.48
CA MET A 8 -18.49 -9.97 -24.88
C MET A 8 -17.30 -10.32 -25.77
N PHE A 9 -16.29 -9.45 -25.80
CA PHE A 9 -14.99 -9.72 -26.44
C PHE A 9 -13.88 -9.85 -25.38
N ARG A 10 -12.92 -10.74 -25.64
CA ARG A 10 -11.72 -10.88 -24.80
C ARG A 10 -10.70 -9.79 -25.16
N VAL A 11 -10.28 -9.04 -24.14
CA VAL A 11 -9.18 -8.07 -24.26
C VAL A 11 -8.02 -8.52 -23.38
N ARG A 12 -6.81 -8.49 -23.92
CA ARG A 12 -5.57 -8.66 -23.14
C ARG A 12 -4.93 -7.28 -23.01
N GLN A 13 -4.77 -6.83 -21.76
CA GLN A 13 -4.02 -5.62 -21.46
C GLN A 13 -2.59 -6.01 -21.09
N GLN A 14 -1.63 -5.34 -21.71
CA GLN A 14 -0.20 -5.50 -21.41
C GLN A 14 0.35 -4.12 -21.02
N PHE A 15 0.92 -4.04 -19.83
CA PHE A 15 1.60 -2.84 -19.36
C PHE A 15 3.10 -2.98 -19.58
N ASN A 16 3.78 -1.84 -19.78
CA ASN A 16 5.23 -1.81 -19.77
C ASN A 16 5.74 -2.18 -18.38
N ALA A 17 6.86 -2.91 -18.33
CA ALA A 17 7.53 -3.20 -17.06
C ALA A 17 8.12 -1.91 -16.48
N THR A 18 7.75 -1.59 -15.25
CA THR A 18 8.35 -0.50 -14.49
C THR A 18 9.71 -0.94 -13.92
N PRO A 19 10.72 -0.05 -13.84
CA PRO A 19 11.96 -0.36 -13.14
C PRO A 19 11.73 -0.87 -11.70
N PRO A 20 12.61 -1.73 -11.17
CA PRO A 20 12.52 -2.17 -9.79
C PRO A 20 12.52 -0.99 -8.82
N VAL A 21 11.64 -1.02 -7.82
CA VAL A 21 11.56 0.01 -6.78
C VAL A 21 12.22 -0.49 -5.50
N ASN A 22 13.02 0.36 -4.85
CA ASN A 22 13.44 0.11 -3.48
C ASN A 22 12.32 0.55 -2.54
N VAL A 23 11.44 -0.39 -2.20
CA VAL A 23 10.25 -0.14 -1.38
C VAL A 23 10.60 0.55 -0.05
N ALA A 24 11.64 0.09 0.64
CA ALA A 24 12.00 0.65 1.94
C ALA A 24 12.44 2.12 1.82
N ALA A 25 13.32 2.42 0.87
CA ALA A 25 13.78 3.79 0.64
C ALA A 25 12.61 4.71 0.22
N SER A 26 11.77 4.27 -0.72
CA SER A 26 10.63 5.06 -1.18
C SER A 26 9.62 5.34 -0.06
N VAL A 27 9.40 4.40 0.85
CA VAL A 27 8.52 4.62 2.02
C VAL A 27 9.17 5.60 3.00
N ALA A 28 10.45 5.44 3.31
CA ALA A 28 11.18 6.36 4.19
C ALA A 28 11.18 7.81 3.66
N ASP A 29 11.42 7.99 2.36
CA ASP A 29 11.37 9.30 1.69
C ASP A 29 9.99 9.94 1.80
N GLY A 30 8.91 9.15 1.62
CA GLY A 30 7.55 9.64 1.80
C GLY A 30 7.25 10.07 3.24
N PHE A 31 7.76 9.32 4.21
CA PHE A 31 7.58 9.62 5.64
C PHE A 31 8.27 10.93 6.09
N ALA A 32 9.30 11.38 5.37
CA ALA A 32 9.97 12.65 5.68
C ALA A 32 8.98 13.84 5.74
N THR A 33 7.93 13.83 4.92
CA THR A 33 6.92 14.90 4.86
C THR A 33 6.00 14.98 6.08
N ILE A 34 5.83 13.87 6.82
CA ILE A 34 4.90 13.76 7.95
C ILE A 34 5.61 13.51 9.28
N ARG A 35 6.95 13.41 9.26
CA ARG A 35 7.76 12.98 10.41
C ARG A 35 7.50 13.82 11.66
N ASP A 36 7.40 15.15 11.50
CA ASP A 36 7.16 16.08 12.62
C ASP A 36 5.73 16.01 13.20
N GLN A 37 4.81 15.37 12.48
CA GLN A 37 3.43 15.16 12.93
C GLN A 37 3.28 13.88 13.76
N LEU A 38 4.22 12.94 13.62
CA LEU A 38 4.22 11.68 14.37
C LEU A 38 4.75 11.92 15.78
N LYS A 39 3.96 11.54 16.77
CA LYS A 39 4.32 11.65 18.19
C LYS A 39 4.36 10.25 18.82
N PRO A 40 5.30 10.01 19.74
CA PRO A 40 5.31 8.79 20.53
C PRO A 40 3.96 8.54 21.22
N GLY A 41 3.48 7.29 21.20
CA GLY A 41 2.20 6.88 21.77
C GLY A 41 0.97 7.16 20.89
N MET A 42 1.13 7.76 19.69
CA MET A 42 -0.01 7.91 18.77
C MET A 42 -0.49 6.55 18.27
N ARG A 43 -1.79 6.28 18.41
CA ARG A 43 -2.43 5.10 17.82
C ARG A 43 -2.80 5.40 16.37
N VAL A 44 -2.12 4.76 15.41
CA VAL A 44 -2.24 5.09 13.98
C VAL A 44 -2.91 3.95 13.22
N ALA A 45 -4.02 4.26 12.56
CA ALA A 45 -4.78 3.32 11.77
C ALA A 45 -4.21 3.26 10.33
N VAL A 46 -3.76 2.09 9.89
CA VAL A 46 -3.18 1.89 8.55
C VAL A 46 -4.18 1.12 7.68
N GLY A 47 -4.79 1.82 6.73
CA GLY A 47 -5.69 1.23 5.74
C GLY A 47 -4.93 0.39 4.71
N VAL A 48 -5.31 -0.88 4.56
CA VAL A 48 -4.72 -1.80 3.58
C VAL A 48 -5.82 -2.31 2.65
N GLY A 49 -5.75 -1.90 1.37
CA GLY A 49 -6.71 -2.30 0.35
C GLY A 49 -6.39 -3.65 -0.30
N SER A 50 -7.42 -4.31 -0.83
CA SER A 50 -7.32 -5.60 -1.52
C SER A 50 -6.96 -5.51 -3.01
N ARG A 51 -6.95 -4.28 -3.57
CA ARG A 51 -6.58 -4.03 -4.97
C ARG A 51 -5.10 -4.37 -5.14
N GLY A 52 -4.83 -5.55 -5.70
CA GLY A 52 -3.51 -6.16 -5.74
C GLY A 52 -2.46 -5.26 -6.38
N ILE A 53 -1.64 -4.64 -5.54
CA ILE A 53 -0.40 -3.97 -5.97
C ILE A 53 0.78 -4.92 -5.79
N SER A 54 1.78 -4.76 -6.66
CA SER A 54 3.06 -5.45 -6.47
C SER A 54 3.68 -5.10 -5.12
N ASN A 55 4.26 -6.09 -4.44
CA ASN A 55 4.98 -5.92 -3.17
C ASN A 55 4.15 -5.43 -1.97
N LEU A 56 2.82 -5.61 -1.96
CA LEU A 56 1.94 -5.13 -0.88
C LEU A 56 2.48 -5.43 0.53
N ALA A 57 2.87 -6.69 0.81
CA ALA A 57 3.39 -7.08 2.13
C ALA A 57 4.66 -6.31 2.51
N LYS A 58 5.56 -6.04 1.56
CA LYS A 58 6.80 -5.27 1.80
C LYS A 58 6.49 -3.80 2.09
N VAL A 59 5.55 -3.22 1.34
CA VAL A 59 5.12 -1.83 1.53
C VAL A 59 4.50 -1.67 2.92
N VAL A 60 3.56 -2.55 3.29
CA VAL A 60 2.90 -2.52 4.59
C VAL A 60 3.93 -2.69 5.72
N ALA A 61 4.85 -3.64 5.60
CA ALA A 61 5.90 -3.84 6.60
C ALA A 61 6.79 -2.59 6.78
N ALA A 62 7.19 -1.93 5.69
CA ALA A 62 7.99 -0.71 5.74
C ALA A 62 7.23 0.44 6.42
N VAL A 63 5.96 0.66 6.06
CA VAL A 63 5.11 1.70 6.67
C VAL A 63 4.94 1.47 8.18
N ILE A 64 4.67 0.23 8.59
CA ILE A 64 4.56 -0.13 10.01
C ILE A 64 5.91 0.09 10.72
N GLY A 65 7.02 -0.19 10.06
CA GLY A 65 8.37 0.07 10.57
C GLY A 65 8.62 1.54 10.87
N GLU A 66 8.32 2.44 9.91
CA GLU A 66 8.47 3.89 10.08
C GLU A 66 7.57 4.44 11.21
N LEU A 67 6.34 3.95 11.32
CA LEU A 67 5.44 4.36 12.40
C LEU A 67 5.97 3.91 13.77
N LYS A 68 6.44 2.66 13.87
CA LYS A 68 7.03 2.15 15.12
C LYS A 68 8.34 2.85 15.48
N SER A 69 9.18 3.20 14.50
CA SER A 69 10.44 3.93 14.74
C SER A 69 10.18 5.35 15.27
N ALA A 70 9.07 5.97 14.87
CA ALA A 70 8.58 7.23 15.43
C ALA A 70 7.90 7.08 16.81
N GLY A 71 7.86 5.87 17.39
CA GLY A 71 7.25 5.59 18.68
C GLY A 71 5.72 5.49 18.64
N ALA A 72 5.10 5.39 17.46
CA ALA A 72 3.65 5.22 17.33
C ALA A 72 3.24 3.75 17.55
N GLU A 73 1.93 3.55 17.74
CA GLU A 73 1.28 2.26 17.92
C GLU A 73 0.37 1.97 16.71
N PRO A 74 0.91 1.47 15.59
CA PRO A 74 0.13 1.25 14.39
C PRO A 74 -0.71 -0.02 14.44
N PHE A 75 -1.89 0.01 13.82
CA PHE A 75 -2.73 -1.17 13.61
C PHE A 75 -3.35 -1.17 12.20
N ILE A 76 -3.57 -2.36 11.63
CA ILE A 76 -4.06 -2.53 10.27
C ILE A 76 -5.58 -2.65 10.26
N LEU A 77 -6.22 -1.99 9.31
CA LEU A 77 -7.64 -2.17 8.99
C LEU A 77 -7.85 -2.36 7.48
N PRO A 78 -8.90 -3.09 7.07
CA PRO A 78 -9.27 -3.19 5.66
C PRO A 78 -9.75 -1.83 5.14
N ALA A 79 -9.27 -1.44 3.95
CA ALA A 79 -9.66 -0.20 3.27
C ALA A 79 -10.51 -0.46 2.02
#